data_AF-A0ABD4KW59-F1
#
_entry.id   AF-A0ABD4KW59-F1
#
_cell.length_a   1.000
_cell.length_b   1.000
_cell.length_c   1.000
_cell.angle_alpha   90.00
_cell.angle_beta   90.00
_cell.angle_gamma   90.00
#
_symmetry.space_group_name_H-M   'P 1'
#
loop_
_entity.id
_entity.type
_entity.pdbx_description
1 polymer ?
#
loop_
_entity_poly.entity_id
_entity_poly.type
_entity_poly.pdbx_seq_one_letter_code
_entity_poly.pdbx_strand_id
1 'polypeptide(L)'
;SNAISLLSGRTITVHRLPKLCQQIDCNWNLSAHQFRRTFANYAVHSELGDLRALKDHFKHWSITMTALYAFNEDLDAELFEELLREKYLIEEEIKQDWFELDTPITGGDIAENIKKVRADGELIK
;
A
#
# COMPACT_ATOMS: atom_id res chain seq x y z
N SER A 1 34.73 -6.56 -13.26
CA SER A 1 33.44 -7.03 -12.73
C SER A 1 32.54 -5.83 -12.48
N ASN A 2 31.48 -5.64 -13.27
CA ASN A 2 30.53 -4.55 -13.04
C ASN A 2 29.55 -4.99 -11.94
N ALA A 3 29.81 -4.56 -10.70
CA ALA A 3 28.88 -4.75 -9.60
C ALA A 3 27.73 -3.74 -9.73
N ILE A 4 26.52 -4.24 -9.99
CA ILE A 4 25.31 -3.41 -9.91
C ILE A 4 25.02 -3.20 -8.42
N SER A 5 25.25 -1.98 -7.92
CA SER A 5 24.90 -1.62 -6.55
C SER A 5 23.43 -1.21 -6.51
N LEU A 6 22.57 -2.09 -5.98
CA LEU A 6 21.18 -1.76 -5.69
C LEU A 6 21.11 -0.98 -4.38
N LEU A 7 20.51 0.21 -4.42
CA LEU A 7 20.27 1.00 -3.21
C LEU A 7 19.18 0.33 -2.38
N SER A 8 19.51 -0.03 -1.13
CA SER A 8 18.52 -0.57 -0.20
C SER A 8 17.65 0.56 0.37
N GLY A 9 16.35 0.28 0.58
CA GLY A 9 15.45 1.23 1.24
C GLY A 9 15.96 1.63 2.63
N ARG A 10 16.56 0.69 3.37
CA ARG A 10 17.20 0.97 4.66
C ARG A 10 18.35 1.97 4.52
N THR A 11 19.17 1.87 3.48
CA THR A 11 20.27 2.82 3.23
C THR A 11 19.73 4.22 2.97
N ILE A 12 18.61 4.34 2.25
CA ILE A 12 17.96 5.64 2.01
C ILE A 12 17.49 6.23 3.35
N THR A 13 16.67 5.49 4.10
CA THR A 13 16.02 6.00 5.31
C THR A 13 16.99 6.21 6.47
N VAL A 14 17.94 5.30 6.68
CA VAL A 14 18.84 5.34 7.86
C VAL A 14 20.06 6.24 7.63
N HIS A 15 20.50 6.40 6.39
CA HIS A 15 21.76 7.11 6.11
C HIS A 15 21.57 8.34 5.22
N ARG A 16 20.86 8.23 4.11
CA ARG A 16 20.78 9.33 3.13
C ARG A 16 19.85 10.46 3.58
N LEU A 17 18.65 10.14 4.08
CA LEU A 17 17.71 11.17 4.54
C LEU A 17 18.24 11.95 5.76
N PRO A 18 18.81 11.32 6.80
CA PRO A 18 19.40 12.07 7.91
C PRO A 18 20.60 12.91 7.48
N LYS A 19 21.43 12.39 6.56
CA LYS A 19 22.54 13.17 6.00
C LYS A 19 22.05 14.39 5.22
N LEU A 20 20.97 14.26 4.47
CA LEU A 20 20.34 15.39 3.79
C LEU A 20 19.87 16.44 4.78
N CYS A 21 19.18 16.05 5.85
CA CYS A 21 18.75 16.96 6.93
C CYS A 21 19.92 17.72 7.55
N GLN A 22 21.03 17.02 7.83
CA GLN A 22 22.26 17.66 8.35
C GLN A 22 22.85 18.68 7.38
N GLN A 23 22.81 18.43 6.08
CA GLN A 23 23.34 19.34 5.07
C GLN A 23 22.54 20.66 4.96
N ILE A 24 21.27 20.63 5.31
CA ILE A 24 20.37 21.79 5.25
C ILE A 24 20.07 22.38 6.63
N ASP A 25 20.82 21.99 7.66
CA ASP A 25 20.62 22.37 9.06
C ASP A 25 19.18 22.16 9.56
N CYS A 26 18.59 21.02 9.18
CA CYS A 26 17.25 20.61 9.58
C CYS A 26 17.35 19.47 10.59
N ASN A 27 16.62 19.58 11.71
CA ASN A 27 16.54 18.53 12.74
C ASN A 27 15.35 17.58 12.54
N TRP A 28 14.66 17.68 11.40
CA TRP A 28 13.51 16.83 11.08
C TRP A 28 13.95 15.38 10.84
N ASN A 29 13.26 14.42 11.45
CA ASN A 29 13.47 12.99 11.22
C ASN A 29 12.75 12.54 9.93
N LEU A 30 13.41 12.74 8.78
CA LEU A 30 12.81 12.44 7.47
C LEU A 30 12.69 10.94 7.23
N SER A 31 11.51 10.51 6.79
CA SER A 31 11.25 9.13 6.37
C SER A 31 10.69 9.07 4.95
N ALA A 32 10.94 7.95 4.25
CA ALA A 32 10.37 7.70 2.92
C ALA A 32 8.83 7.79 2.93
N HIS A 33 8.20 7.43 4.05
CA HIS A 33 6.75 7.49 4.22
C HIS A 33 6.21 8.93 4.21
N GLN A 34 6.92 9.89 4.80
CA GLN A 34 6.52 11.30 4.77
C GLN A 34 6.49 11.87 3.33
N PHE A 35 7.41 11.44 2.47
CA PHE A 35 7.39 11.81 1.05
C PHE A 35 6.19 11.19 0.32
N ARG A 36 5.88 9.92 0.59
CA ARG A 36 4.69 9.24 0.05
C ARG A 36 3.41 10.00 0.41
N ARG A 37 3.26 10.40 1.68
CA ARG A 37 2.14 11.21 2.17
C ARG A 37 2.07 12.57 1.49
N THR A 38 3.19 13.28 1.44
CA THR A 38 3.26 14.62 0.81
C THR A 38 2.87 14.55 -0.65
N PHE A 39 3.37 13.54 -1.38
CA PHE A 39 2.99 13.29 -2.76
C PHE A 39 1.50 12.96 -2.91
N ALA A 40 0.95 12.12 -2.03
CA ALA A 40 -0.48 11.79 -2.04
C ALA A 40 -1.35 13.03 -1.83
N ASN A 41 -1.07 13.81 -0.78
CA ASN A 41 -1.80 15.05 -0.49
C ASN A 41 -1.71 16.02 -1.67
N TYR A 42 -0.51 16.23 -2.21
CA TYR A 42 -0.32 17.10 -3.37
C TYR A 42 -1.11 16.62 -4.59
N ALA A 43 -1.03 15.33 -4.93
CA ALA A 43 -1.69 14.77 -6.10
C ALA A 43 -3.22 14.89 -5.99
N VAL A 44 -3.79 14.63 -4.82
CA VAL A 44 -5.23 14.73 -4.57
C VAL A 44 -5.75 16.15 -4.72
N HIS A 45 -5.01 17.14 -4.23
CA HIS A 45 -5.44 18.54 -4.23
C HIS A 45 -5.07 19.29 -5.51
N SER A 46 -4.36 18.65 -6.45
CA SER A 46 -4.08 19.24 -7.75
C SER A 46 -5.32 19.28 -8.64
N GLU A 47 -5.46 20.29 -9.50
CA GLU A 47 -6.61 20.45 -10.41
C GLU A 47 -6.82 19.25 -11.37
N LEU A 48 -5.76 18.47 -11.61
CA LEU A 48 -5.77 17.27 -12.45
C LEU A 48 -5.71 15.96 -11.63
N GLY A 49 -5.89 16.03 -10.32
CA GLY A 49 -5.80 14.90 -9.42
C GLY A 49 -6.94 13.89 -9.61
N ASP A 50 -6.59 12.61 -9.77
CA ASP A 50 -7.56 11.50 -9.74
C ASP A 50 -7.16 10.49 -8.66
N LEU A 51 -8.04 10.31 -7.65
CA LEU A 51 -7.87 9.34 -6.58
C LEU A 51 -7.71 7.90 -7.11
N ARG A 52 -8.27 7.59 -8.28
CA ARG A 52 -8.13 6.26 -8.90
C ARG A 52 -6.71 6.07 -9.45
N ALA A 53 -6.17 7.06 -10.15
CA ALA A 53 -4.79 7.04 -10.61
C ALA A 53 -3.81 6.96 -9.44
N LEU A 54 -4.08 7.65 -8.34
CA LEU A 54 -3.26 7.59 -7.13
C LEU A 54 -3.34 6.22 -6.43
N LYS A 55 -4.52 5.60 -6.38
CA LYS A 55 -4.70 4.22 -5.89
C LYS A 55 -3.85 3.24 -6.70
N ASP A 56 -3.88 3.37 -8.02
CA ASP A 56 -3.12 2.50 -8.94
C ASP A 56 -1.61 2.76 -8.90
N HIS A 57 -1.19 4.01 -8.65
CA HIS A 57 0.22 4.38 -8.45
C HIS A 57 0.79 3.72 -7.19
N PHE A 58 0.04 3.77 -6.09
CA PHE A 58 0.45 3.19 -4.81
C PHE A 58 0.17 1.70 -4.66
N LYS A 59 -0.50 1.09 -5.65
CA LYS A 59 -0.98 -0.30 -5.59
C LYS A 59 -1.85 -0.56 -4.36
N HIS A 60 -2.63 0.45 -3.94
CA HIS A 60 -3.60 0.27 -2.87
C HIS A 60 -4.73 -0.65 -3.33
N TRP A 61 -5.18 -1.51 -2.43
CA TRP A 61 -6.25 -2.46 -2.73
C TRP A 61 -7.62 -1.77 -2.76
N SER A 62 -7.81 -0.77 -1.90
CA SER A 62 -9.07 -0.05 -1.75
C SER A 62 -8.88 1.45 -1.96
N ILE A 63 -9.87 2.09 -2.58
CA ILE A 63 -9.91 3.54 -2.76
C ILE A 63 -9.92 4.27 -1.41
N THR A 64 -10.52 3.69 -0.36
CA THR A 64 -10.58 4.26 0.99
C THR A 64 -9.19 4.56 1.55
N MET A 65 -8.20 3.72 1.21
CA MET A 65 -6.82 3.91 1.62
C MET A 65 -6.15 5.11 0.99
N THR A 66 -6.59 5.45 -0.22
CA THR A 66 -6.09 6.61 -0.95
C THR A 66 -6.87 7.87 -0.55
N ALA A 67 -8.17 7.74 -0.34
CA ALA A 67 -9.05 8.84 0.07
C ALA A 67 -8.67 9.42 1.44
N LEU A 68 -8.03 8.64 2.31
CA LEU A 68 -7.60 9.14 3.61
C LEU A 68 -6.51 10.21 3.52
N TYR A 69 -5.67 10.18 2.47
CA TYR A 69 -4.77 11.30 2.14
C TYR A 69 -5.54 12.55 1.67
N ALA A 70 -6.77 12.41 1.17
CA ALA A 70 -7.61 13.54 0.77
C ALA A 70 -8.27 14.23 1.97
N PHE A 71 -8.60 13.46 3.01
CA PHE A 71 -9.50 13.93 4.06
C PHE A 71 -8.80 14.56 5.27
N ASN A 72 -7.54 14.22 5.54
CA ASN A 72 -6.91 14.73 6.76
C ASN A 72 -5.37 14.82 6.67
N GLU A 73 -4.87 16.05 6.58
CA GLU A 73 -3.44 16.36 6.54
C GLU A 73 -2.74 16.18 7.90
N ASP A 74 -3.49 16.11 9.01
CA ASP A 74 -2.99 16.07 10.38
C ASP A 74 -3.16 14.70 11.07
N LEU A 75 -3.81 13.73 10.42
CA LEU A 75 -3.97 12.39 10.99
C LEU A 75 -2.60 11.76 11.29
N ASP A 76 -2.46 11.12 12.45
CA ASP A 76 -1.23 10.39 12.82
C ASP A 76 -1.00 9.25 11.83
N ALA A 77 -0.03 9.45 10.94
CA ALA A 77 0.23 8.58 9.82
C ALA A 77 0.79 7.22 10.28
N GLU A 78 1.47 7.16 11.43
CA GLU A 78 2.03 5.92 11.95
C GLU A 78 0.94 5.00 12.49
N LEU A 79 0.06 5.56 13.34
CA LEU A 79 -1.13 4.85 13.83
C LEU A 79 -2.05 4.44 12.68
N PHE A 80 -2.17 5.29 11.65
CA PHE A 80 -2.98 5.02 10.48
C PHE A 80 -2.43 3.86 9.63
N GLU A 81 -1.13 3.82 9.34
CA GLU A 81 -0.52 2.71 8.62
C GLU A 81 -0.58 1.41 9.42
N GLU A 82 -0.52 1.47 10.74
CA GLU A 82 -0.74 0.31 11.59
C GLU A 82 -2.16 -0.25 11.45
N LEU A 83 -3.18 0.60 11.55
CA LEU A 83 -4.59 0.22 11.33
C LEU A 83 -4.83 -0.28 9.90
N LEU A 84 -4.22 0.35 8.90
CA LEU A 84 -4.31 -0.08 7.51
C LEU A 84 -3.69 -1.44 7.28
N ARG A 85 -2.50 -1.69 7.85
CA ARG A 85 -1.81 -2.97 7.77
C ARG A 85 -2.64 -4.07 8.43
N GLU A 86 -3.23 -3.81 9.59
CA GLU A 86 -4.12 -4.75 10.26
C GLU A 86 -5.36 -5.06 9.41
N LYS A 87 -6.02 -4.02 8.88
CA LYS A 87 -7.13 -4.17 7.94
C LYS A 87 -6.72 -5.02 6.73
N TYR A 88 -5.54 -4.79 6.17
CA TYR A 88 -5.03 -5.56 5.04
C TYR A 88 -4.80 -7.02 5.35
N LEU A 89 -4.21 -7.31 6.52
CA LEU A 89 -3.99 -8.68 6.96
C LEU A 89 -5.32 -9.41 7.08
N ILE A 90 -6.35 -8.76 7.65
CA ILE A 90 -7.71 -9.31 7.73
C ILE A 90 -8.32 -9.49 6.32
N GLU A 91 -8.21 -8.49 5.44
CA GLU A 91 -8.71 -8.61 4.07
C GLU A 91 -7.98 -9.69 3.26
N GLU A 92 -6.70 -9.93 3.53
CA GLU A 92 -5.91 -11.00 2.92
C GLU A 92 -6.33 -12.36 3.48
N GLU A 93 -6.48 -12.49 4.80
CA GLU A 93 -7.04 -13.67 5.47
C GLU A 93 -8.40 -14.05 4.89
N ILE A 94 -9.33 -13.09 4.79
CA ILE A 94 -10.65 -13.31 4.17
C ILE A 94 -10.53 -13.79 2.71
N LYS A 95 -9.60 -13.25 1.94
CA LYS A 95 -9.39 -13.68 0.55
C LYS A 95 -8.78 -15.08 0.51
N GLN A 96 -7.84 -15.40 1.39
CA GLN A 96 -7.27 -16.75 1.47
C GLN A 96 -8.37 -17.75 1.83
N ASP A 97 -9.23 -17.44 2.81
CA ASP A 97 -10.43 -18.22 3.14
C ASP A 97 -11.34 -18.44 1.91
N TRP A 98 -11.50 -17.42 1.05
CA TRP A 98 -12.26 -17.56 -0.20
C TRP A 98 -11.58 -18.50 -1.21
N PHE A 99 -10.29 -18.77 -1.11
CA PHE A 99 -9.59 -19.73 -1.95
C PHE A 99 -9.38 -21.10 -1.28
N GLU A 100 -9.68 -21.26 0.01
CA GLU A 100 -9.67 -22.55 0.70
C GLU A 100 -10.83 -23.44 0.25
N LEU A 101 -10.51 -24.59 -0.36
CA LEU A 101 -11.47 -25.48 -1.05
C LEU A 101 -12.69 -25.90 -0.22
N ASP A 102 -12.54 -26.03 1.09
CA ASP A 102 -13.59 -26.49 2.01
C ASP A 102 -14.54 -25.39 2.51
N THR A 103 -14.21 -24.11 2.29
CA THR A 103 -15.04 -22.98 2.76
C THR A 103 -16.24 -22.76 1.81
N PRO A 104 -17.50 -22.76 2.29
CA PRO A 104 -18.66 -22.51 1.45
C PRO A 104 -18.67 -21.07 0.90
N ILE A 105 -18.53 -20.91 -0.41
CA ILE A 105 -18.58 -19.58 -1.06
C ILE A 105 -20.03 -19.23 -1.40
N THR A 106 -20.47 -18.04 -0.97
CA THR A 106 -21.76 -17.44 -1.31
C THR A 106 -21.55 -16.06 -1.95
N GLY A 107 -22.52 -15.53 -2.72
CA GLY A 107 -22.42 -14.17 -3.27
C GLY A 107 -22.57 -14.01 -4.80
N GLY A 108 -23.39 -14.82 -5.47
CA GLY A 108 -23.78 -14.60 -6.87
C GLY A 108 -22.62 -14.72 -7.87
N ASP A 109 -22.55 -13.83 -8.86
CA ASP A 109 -21.61 -13.90 -9.99
C ASP A 109 -20.13 -13.95 -9.57
N ILE A 110 -19.78 -13.35 -8.44
CA ILE A 110 -18.41 -13.39 -7.89
C ILE A 110 -18.08 -14.79 -7.35
N ALA A 111 -19.05 -15.44 -6.69
CA ALA A 111 -18.87 -16.80 -6.18
C ALA A 111 -18.61 -17.81 -7.29
N GLU A 112 -19.29 -17.66 -8.44
CA GLU A 112 -19.08 -18.52 -9.61
C GLU A 112 -17.67 -18.36 -10.22
N ASN A 113 -17.11 -17.15 -10.23
CA ASN A 113 -15.74 -16.93 -10.69
C ASN A 113 -14.70 -17.55 -9.74
N ILE A 114 -14.91 -17.44 -8.43
CA ILE A 114 -13.99 -18.02 -7.44
C ILE A 114 -14.05 -19.56 -7.49
N LYS A 115 -15.23 -20.16 -7.67
CA LYS A 115 -15.38 -21.61 -7.86
C LYS A 115 -14.62 -22.13 -9.08
N LYS A 116 -14.64 -21.38 -10.20
CA LYS A 116 -13.86 -21.74 -11.40
C LYS A 116 -12.35 -21.72 -11.12
N VAL A 117 -11.86 -20.68 -10.44
CA VAL A 117 -10.45 -20.57 -10.05
C VAL A 117 -10.02 -21.70 -9.10
N ARG A 118 -10.89 -22.10 -8.15
CA ARG A 118 -10.64 -23.26 -7.27
C ARG A 118 -10.54 -24.57 -8.07
N ALA A 119 -11.45 -24.80 -9.01
CA ALA A 119 -11.43 -26.01 -9.85
C ALA A 119 -10.17 -26.10 -10.73
N ASP A 120 -9.68 -24.98 -11.25
CA ASP A 120 -8.43 -24.94 -12.02
C ASP A 120 -7.19 -25.21 -11.15
N GLY A 121 -7.20 -24.82 -9.88
CA GLY A 121 -6.12 -25.08 -8.92
C GLY A 121 -6.02 -26.53 -8.44
N GLU A 122 -7.14 -27.27 -8.39
CA GLU A 122 -7.13 -28.72 -8.10
C GLU A 122 -6.48 -29.56 -9.20
N LEU A 123 -6.49 -29.08 -10.45
CA LEU A 123 -5.86 -29.75 -11.60
C LEU A 123 -4.33 -29.64 -11.63
N ILE A 124 -3.74 -28.84 -10.72
CA ILE A 124 -2.29 -28.58 -10.65
C ILE A 124 -1.64 -29.39 -9.49
N LYS A 125 -2.42 -30.18 -8.74
CA LYS A 125 -1.90 -31.12 -7.74
C LYS A 125 -1.63 -32.51 -8.32
#